data_AF-A0A3D4XC07-F1
#
_entry.id   AF-A0A3D4XC07-F1
#
_cell.length_a   1.000
_cell.length_b   1.000
_cell.length_c   1.000
_cell.angle_alpha   90.00
_cell.angle_beta   90.00
_cell.angle_gamma   90.00
#
_symmetry.space_group_name_H-M   'P 1'
#
loop_
_entity.id
_entity.type
_entity.pdbx_description
1 polymer ?
#
loop_
_entity_poly.entity_id
_entity_poly.type
_entity_poly.pdbx_seq_one_letter_code
_entity_poly.pdbx_strand_id
1 'polypeptide(L)'
;PPGYVGYEEGGQLTEAVRRKPYSVVLFDEIEKAHPDVFNVLLQVLDDGRITDSQGRTVDFKNTILIMTSNIGSAHLLEGISEEGDILPEAEEMVNQDLRAHFRPEFLNRLDECILFKPLTKEDIGHIVGLMVQNLNTLLGDQELEVALTDAARAFIIEGGYDPVYGARPLKRYLQKNVETLAARLILSGTVNQGDRIVIDLRDGKLAADVQNVVVE
;
A
#
# COMPACT_ATOMS: atom_id res chain seq x y z
N PRO A 1 20.00 3.58 25.69
CA PRO A 1 21.22 3.93 26.47
C PRO A 1 21.51 2.86 27.53
N PRO A 2 22.78 2.70 27.97
CA PRO A 2 23.12 1.80 29.08
C PRO A 2 22.24 2.08 30.31
N GLY A 3 21.49 1.07 30.76
CA GLY A 3 20.61 1.16 31.94
C GLY A 3 19.12 1.38 31.69
N TYR A 4 18.64 1.38 30.45
CA TYR A 4 17.20 1.46 30.12
C TYR A 4 16.62 0.10 29.70
N VAL A 5 15.30 -0.07 29.86
CA VAL A 5 14.55 -1.24 29.34
C VAL A 5 14.76 -1.31 27.81
N GLY A 6 15.12 -2.48 27.29
CA GLY A 6 15.47 -2.68 25.87
C GLY A 6 16.95 -2.42 25.54
N TYR A 7 17.83 -2.20 26.53
CA TYR A 7 19.26 -2.03 26.30
C TYR A 7 19.97 -3.30 25.80
N GLU A 8 19.52 -4.48 26.22
CA GLU A 8 20.09 -5.76 25.78
C GLU A 8 19.60 -6.19 24.38
N GLU A 9 18.42 -5.72 23.99
CA GLU A 9 17.94 -5.84 22.61
C GLU A 9 18.68 -4.79 21.78
N GLY A 10 19.51 -5.22 20.82
CA GLY A 10 20.10 -4.29 19.86
C GLY A 10 19.01 -3.49 19.13
N GLY A 11 19.39 -2.40 18.46
CA GLY A 11 18.42 -1.56 17.75
C GLY A 11 17.54 -2.40 16.81
N GLN A 12 16.23 -2.12 16.79
CA GLN A 12 15.25 -2.92 16.06
C GLN A 12 15.61 -3.04 14.57
N LEU A 13 16.05 -1.92 13.98
CA LEU A 13 16.54 -1.86 12.59
C LEU A 13 17.90 -2.53 12.44
N THR A 14 18.86 -2.21 13.30
CA THR A 14 20.25 -2.68 13.19
C THR A 14 20.35 -4.20 13.36
N GLU A 15 19.60 -4.79 14.29
CA GLU A 15 19.58 -6.24 14.46
C GLU A 15 18.85 -6.97 13.32
N ALA A 16 17.78 -6.39 12.78
CA ALA A 16 17.06 -6.97 11.64
C ALA A 16 17.96 -7.06 10.40
N VAL A 17 18.66 -5.96 10.06
CA VAL A 17 19.57 -5.91 8.92
C VAL A 17 20.83 -6.76 9.18
N ARG A 18 21.37 -6.77 10.41
CA ARG A 18 22.49 -7.66 10.77
C ARG A 18 22.17 -9.14 10.55
N ARG A 19 20.93 -9.56 10.86
CA ARG A 19 20.47 -10.95 10.65
C ARG A 19 20.15 -11.25 9.20
N LYS A 20 19.67 -10.25 8.44
CA LYS A 20 19.31 -10.36 7.02
C LYS A 20 19.87 -9.17 6.22
N PRO A 21 21.16 -9.22 5.83
CA PRO A 21 21.82 -8.10 5.17
C PRO A 21 21.21 -7.77 3.80
N TYR A 22 20.71 -8.79 3.10
CA TYR A 22 19.95 -8.67 1.86
C TYR A 22 18.48 -8.47 2.19
N SER A 23 18.05 -7.22 2.28
CA SER A 23 16.69 -6.87 2.66
C SER A 23 16.22 -5.58 2.00
N VAL A 24 14.90 -5.40 2.01
CA VAL A 24 14.26 -4.11 1.72
C VAL A 24 13.81 -3.54 3.06
N VAL A 25 14.22 -2.31 3.35
CA VAL A 25 13.81 -1.57 4.54
C VAL A 25 12.90 -0.43 4.11
N LEU A 26 11.68 -0.41 4.64
CA LEU A 26 10.69 0.61 4.36
C LEU A 26 10.58 1.58 5.55
N PHE A 27 10.81 2.87 5.29
CA PHE A 27 10.46 3.96 6.19
C PHE A 27 9.18 4.62 5.69
N ASP A 28 8.08 4.37 6.38
CA ASP A 28 6.78 4.95 6.01
C ASP A 28 6.59 6.33 6.64
N GLU A 29 6.03 7.27 5.87
CA GLU A 29 5.75 8.66 6.30
C GLU A 29 6.96 9.35 6.94
N ILE A 30 8.09 9.34 6.25
CA ILE A 30 9.39 9.79 6.79
C ILE A 30 9.37 11.25 7.27
N GLU A 31 8.49 12.09 6.72
CA GLU A 31 8.29 13.49 7.15
C GLU A 31 7.82 13.64 8.60
N LYS A 32 7.26 12.59 9.21
CA LYS A 32 6.82 12.59 10.60
C LYS A 32 7.94 12.22 11.58
N ALA A 33 9.09 11.76 11.07
CA ALA A 33 10.21 11.36 11.90
C ALA A 33 10.86 12.57 12.60
N HIS A 34 11.38 12.33 13.81
CA HIS A 34 12.12 13.36 14.53
C HIS A 34 13.43 13.70 13.77
N PRO A 35 13.88 14.97 13.75
CA PRO A 35 15.11 15.41 13.06
C PRO A 35 16.36 14.53 13.31
N ASP A 36 16.49 13.98 14.53
CA ASP A 36 17.62 13.11 14.90
C ASP A 36 17.66 11.79 14.13
N VAL A 37 16.52 11.31 13.63
CA VAL A 37 16.46 10.10 12.79
C VAL A 37 17.23 10.32 11.49
N PHE A 38 17.15 11.51 10.89
CA PHE A 38 17.85 11.82 9.64
C PHE A 38 19.35 11.85 9.80
N ASN A 39 19.88 12.28 10.95
CA ASN A 39 21.32 12.24 11.21
C ASN A 39 21.86 10.80 11.16
N VAL A 40 21.07 9.85 11.68
CA VAL A 40 21.39 8.43 11.67
C VAL A 40 21.25 7.85 10.25
N LEU A 41 20.19 8.21 9.53
CA LEU A 41 19.98 7.77 8.15
C LEU A 41 21.04 8.31 7.19
N LEU A 42 21.50 9.56 7.37
CA LEU A 42 22.60 10.14 6.60
C LEU A 42 23.87 9.28 6.70
N GLN A 43 24.18 8.76 7.90
CA GLN A 43 25.33 7.86 8.06
C GLN A 43 25.16 6.57 7.24
N VAL A 44 23.94 6.01 7.23
CA VAL A 44 23.62 4.81 6.44
C VAL A 44 23.76 5.09 4.95
N LEU A 45 23.20 6.20 4.47
CA LEU A 45 23.24 6.59 3.06
C LEU A 45 24.66 6.94 2.59
N ASP A 46 25.49 7.53 3.46
CA ASP A 46 26.86 7.95 3.13
C ASP A 46 27.86 6.79 3.19
N ASP A 47 27.89 6.06 4.31
CA ASP A 47 28.91 5.04 4.57
C ASP A 47 28.44 3.62 4.24
N GLY A 48 27.14 3.41 3.98
CA GLY A 48 26.54 2.09 3.86
C GLY A 48 26.59 1.29 5.16
N ARG A 49 26.70 1.96 6.32
CA ARG A 49 26.79 1.32 7.64
C ARG A 49 26.28 2.23 8.74
N ILE A 50 25.92 1.63 9.85
CA ILE A 50 25.51 2.33 11.08
C ILE A 50 26.17 1.65 12.28
N THR A 51 26.51 2.43 13.30
CA THR A 51 26.97 1.90 14.58
C THR A 51 25.84 2.01 15.59
N ASP A 52 25.43 0.88 16.17
CA ASP A 52 24.39 0.85 17.18
C ASP A 52 24.87 1.39 18.55
N SER A 53 23.95 1.50 19.51
CA SER A 53 24.27 1.99 20.86
C SER A 53 25.17 1.06 21.69
N GLN A 54 25.41 -0.17 21.22
CA GLN A 54 26.35 -1.12 21.82
C GLN A 54 27.72 -1.09 21.11
N GLY A 55 27.92 -0.19 20.14
CA GLY A 55 29.16 -0.04 19.40
C GLY A 55 29.33 -1.06 18.27
N ARG A 56 28.28 -1.80 17.89
CA ARG A 56 28.32 -2.76 16.79
C ARG A 56 28.05 -2.05 15.49
N THR A 57 28.93 -2.24 14.51
CA THR A 57 28.72 -1.75 13.15
C THR A 57 27.91 -2.75 12.34
N VAL A 58 26.82 -2.28 11.73
CA VAL A 58 25.94 -3.05 10.85
C VAL A 58 26.07 -2.52 9.43
N ASP A 59 26.25 -3.43 8.48
CA ASP A 59 26.40 -3.14 7.05
C ASP A 59 25.04 -3.09 6.35
N PHE A 60 24.81 -2.01 5.59
CA PHE A 60 23.61 -1.70 4.82
C PHE A 60 23.86 -1.71 3.30
N LYS A 61 25.08 -2.02 2.84
CA LYS A 61 25.45 -1.98 1.41
C LYS A 61 24.64 -2.94 0.52
N ASN A 62 24.02 -3.96 1.11
CA ASN A 62 23.18 -4.93 0.42
C ASN A 62 21.69 -4.73 0.72
N THR A 63 21.33 -3.57 1.26
CA THR A 63 19.96 -3.24 1.66
C THR A 63 19.39 -2.17 0.75
N ILE A 64 18.16 -2.37 0.26
CA ILE A 64 17.42 -1.35 -0.46
C ILE A 64 16.61 -0.56 0.57
N LEU A 65 16.84 0.76 0.64
CA LEU A 65 16.06 1.65 1.49
C LEU A 65 14.96 2.29 0.66
N ILE A 66 13.71 2.11 1.08
CA ILE A 66 12.55 2.77 0.50
C ILE A 66 11.99 3.70 1.55
N MET A 67 11.74 4.96 1.18
CA MET A 67 11.13 5.95 2.05
C MET A 67 9.88 6.48 1.36
N THR A 68 8.76 6.49 2.07
CA THR A 68 7.52 7.09 1.57
C THR A 68 7.31 8.45 2.24
N SER A 69 6.69 9.36 1.51
CA SER A 69 6.27 10.64 2.06
C SER A 69 4.96 11.09 1.43
N ASN A 70 4.14 11.79 2.20
CA ASN A 70 2.92 12.43 1.68
C ASN A 70 3.14 13.91 1.30
N ILE A 71 4.37 14.43 1.42
CA ILE A 71 4.71 15.81 1.04
C ILE A 71 4.41 16.04 -0.45
N GLY A 72 3.80 17.18 -0.77
CA GLY A 72 3.46 17.56 -2.14
C GLY A 72 2.31 16.75 -2.77
N SER A 73 1.66 15.85 -2.03
CA SER A 73 0.54 15.04 -2.53
C SER A 73 -0.61 15.88 -3.11
N ALA A 74 -0.92 17.04 -2.52
CA ALA A 74 -1.94 17.95 -3.04
C ALA A 74 -1.59 18.48 -4.44
N HIS A 75 -0.32 18.83 -4.68
CA HIS A 75 0.15 19.29 -5.98
C HIS A 75 0.08 18.18 -7.03
N LEU A 76 0.42 16.95 -6.63
CA LEU A 76 0.28 15.79 -7.52
C LEU A 76 -1.18 15.48 -7.84
N LEU A 77 -2.14 15.76 -6.97
CA LEU A 77 -3.57 15.56 -7.26
C LEU A 77 -4.15 16.59 -8.23
N GLU A 78 -3.70 17.83 -8.14
CA GLU A 78 -4.22 18.94 -8.96
C GLU A 78 -3.45 19.12 -10.27
N GLY A 79 -2.17 18.73 -10.30
CA GLY A 79 -1.24 19.02 -11.38
C GLY A 79 -0.99 17.84 -12.32
N ILE A 80 -2.04 17.35 -12.96
CA ILE A 80 -1.99 16.22 -13.89
C ILE A 80 -2.60 16.62 -15.22
N SER A 81 -2.00 16.11 -16.31
CA SER A 81 -2.57 16.22 -17.65
C SER A 81 -3.84 15.37 -17.82
N GLU A 82 -4.56 15.57 -18.92
CA GLU A 82 -5.73 14.74 -19.25
C GLU A 82 -5.35 13.26 -19.47
N GLU A 83 -4.10 13.01 -19.86
CA GLU A 83 -3.51 11.68 -20.07
C GLU A 83 -3.01 11.00 -18.79
N GLY A 84 -3.06 11.68 -17.64
CA GLY A 84 -2.60 11.11 -16.37
C GLY A 84 -1.09 11.29 -16.10
N ASP A 85 -0.42 12.18 -16.83
CA ASP A 85 0.99 12.52 -16.60
C ASP A 85 1.14 13.67 -15.59
N ILE A 86 2.19 13.60 -14.76
CA ILE A 86 2.50 14.67 -13.80
C ILE A 86 3.00 15.88 -14.58
N LEU A 87 2.39 17.04 -14.36
CA LEU A 87 2.79 18.28 -15.00
C LEU A 87 4.14 18.77 -14.43
N PRO A 88 5.05 19.34 -15.26
CA PRO A 88 6.33 19.86 -14.79
C PRO A 88 6.20 20.87 -13.65
N GLU A 89 5.14 21.69 -13.67
CA GLU A 89 4.85 22.66 -12.61
C GLU A 89 4.53 21.97 -11.28
N ALA A 90 3.82 20.85 -11.31
CA ALA A 90 3.47 20.07 -10.12
C ALA A 90 4.72 19.44 -9.50
N GLU A 91 5.59 18.86 -10.34
CA GLU A 91 6.88 18.32 -9.92
C GLU A 91 7.77 19.41 -9.29
N GLU A 92 7.79 20.62 -9.86
CA GLU A 92 8.54 21.74 -9.28
C GLU A 92 8.01 22.12 -7.89
N MET A 93 6.69 22.19 -7.71
CA MET A 93 6.07 22.48 -6.42
C MET A 93 6.39 21.41 -5.37
N VAL A 94 6.30 20.12 -5.74
CA VAL A 94 6.68 19.01 -4.83
C VAL A 94 8.14 19.13 -4.41
N ASN A 95 9.04 19.43 -5.35
CA ASN A 95 10.46 19.62 -5.07
C ASN A 95 10.73 20.81 -4.14
N GLN A 96 9.96 21.90 -4.27
CA GLN A 96 10.03 23.04 -3.35
C GLN A 96 9.63 22.64 -1.93
N ASP A 97 8.51 21.92 -1.77
CA ASP A 97 8.04 21.44 -0.47
C ASP A 97 9.03 20.46 0.18
N LEU A 98 9.58 19.53 -0.61
CA LEU A 98 10.60 18.60 -0.13
C LEU A 98 11.84 19.34 0.38
N ARG A 99 12.30 20.38 -0.32
CA ARG A 99 13.46 21.20 0.10
C ARG A 99 13.15 22.12 1.29
N ALA A 100 11.89 22.50 1.48
CA ALA A 100 11.46 23.26 2.64
C ALA A 100 11.43 22.39 3.91
N HIS A 101 11.10 21.10 3.77
CA HIS A 101 11.00 20.17 4.88
C HIS A 101 12.32 19.43 5.17
N PHE A 102 12.96 18.84 4.15
CA PHE A 102 14.22 18.10 4.28
C PHE A 102 15.42 18.97 3.94
N ARG A 103 16.51 18.75 4.67
CA ARG A 103 17.79 19.41 4.40
C ARG A 103 18.35 18.93 3.04
N PRO A 104 18.92 19.80 2.19
CA PRO A 104 19.42 19.43 0.87
C PRO A 104 20.40 18.25 0.88
N GLU A 105 21.25 18.16 1.89
CA GLU A 105 22.21 17.06 2.07
C GLU A 105 21.56 15.70 2.29
N PHE A 106 20.32 15.63 2.78
CA PHE A 106 19.59 14.37 2.86
C PHE A 106 19.05 13.98 1.49
N LEU A 107 18.41 14.92 0.80
CA LEU A 107 17.84 14.69 -0.54
C LEU A 107 18.93 14.31 -1.55
N ASN A 108 20.10 14.94 -1.47
CA ASN A 108 21.23 14.65 -2.36
C ASN A 108 21.88 13.27 -2.14
N ARG A 109 21.45 12.51 -1.12
CA ARG A 109 21.92 11.14 -0.84
C ARG A 109 20.91 10.07 -1.24
N LEU A 110 19.73 10.49 -1.69
CA LEU A 110 18.78 9.59 -2.30
C LEU A 110 19.21 9.37 -3.75
N ASP A 111 19.26 8.11 -4.17
CA ASP A 111 19.60 7.77 -5.55
C ASP A 111 18.54 8.29 -6.53
N GLU A 112 17.26 8.17 -6.17
CA GLU A 112 16.13 8.59 -6.98
C GLU A 112 14.94 9.00 -6.10
N CYS A 113 14.23 10.05 -6.51
CA CYS A 113 12.95 10.45 -5.92
C CYS A 113 11.83 10.16 -6.92
N ILE A 114 10.96 9.21 -6.60
CA ILE A 114 9.89 8.75 -7.50
C ILE A 114 8.58 9.44 -7.11
N LEU A 115 8.02 10.20 -8.05
CA LEU A 115 6.70 10.79 -7.89
C LEU A 115 5.61 9.81 -8.34
N PHE A 116 4.65 9.55 -7.47
CA PHE A 116 3.53 8.66 -7.78
C PHE A 116 2.38 9.43 -8.41
N LYS A 117 1.97 8.98 -9.60
CA LYS A 117 0.70 9.40 -10.21
C LYS A 117 -0.45 8.94 -9.31
N PRO A 118 -1.48 9.76 -9.07
CA PRO A 118 -2.66 9.30 -8.39
C PRO A 118 -3.42 8.29 -9.25
N LEU A 119 -4.23 7.49 -8.57
CA LEU A 119 -4.96 6.40 -9.20
C LEU A 119 -6.07 6.95 -10.08
N THR A 120 -6.09 6.51 -11.33
CA THR A 120 -7.21 6.72 -12.25
C THR A 120 -8.35 5.76 -11.92
N LYS A 121 -9.57 6.04 -12.42
CA LYS A 121 -10.69 5.10 -12.28
C LYS A 121 -10.39 3.73 -12.89
N GLU A 122 -9.58 3.68 -13.95
CA GLU A 122 -9.15 2.44 -14.58
C GLU A 122 -8.24 1.64 -13.65
N ASP A 123 -7.25 2.30 -13.01
CA ASP A 123 -6.38 1.68 -12.01
C ASP A 123 -7.19 1.11 -10.84
N ILE A 124 -8.19 1.85 -10.36
CA ILE A 124 -9.11 1.37 -9.32
C ILE A 124 -9.85 0.12 -9.79
N GLY A 125 -10.32 0.09 -11.04
CA GLY A 125 -10.93 -1.08 -11.63
C GLY A 125 -10.00 -2.30 -11.63
N HIS A 126 -8.71 -2.12 -11.94
CA HIS A 126 -7.70 -3.18 -11.83
C HIS A 126 -7.48 -3.63 -10.40
N ILE A 127 -7.40 -2.69 -9.45
CA ILE A 127 -7.25 -2.98 -8.02
C ILE A 127 -8.44 -3.79 -7.49
N VAL A 128 -9.68 -3.45 -7.88
CA VAL A 128 -10.87 -4.26 -7.54
C VAL A 128 -10.70 -5.70 -8.02
N GLY A 129 -10.22 -5.89 -9.26
CA GLY A 129 -9.94 -7.22 -9.80
C GLY A 129 -8.93 -8.00 -8.97
N LEU A 130 -7.81 -7.37 -8.61
CA LEU A 130 -6.79 -7.97 -7.74
C LEU A 130 -7.33 -8.34 -6.35
N MET A 131 -8.19 -7.50 -5.77
CA MET A 131 -8.82 -7.77 -4.48
C MET A 131 -9.77 -8.96 -4.54
N VAL A 132 -10.58 -9.06 -5.60
CA VAL A 132 -11.47 -10.22 -5.82
C VAL A 132 -10.65 -11.50 -6.05
N GLN A 133 -9.55 -11.41 -6.81
CA GLN A 133 -8.66 -12.55 -7.02
C GLN A 133 -8.01 -13.03 -5.71
N ASN A 134 -7.59 -12.11 -4.85
CA ASN A 134 -7.07 -12.45 -3.52
C ASN A 134 -8.16 -13.12 -2.65
N LEU A 135 -9.40 -12.65 -2.73
CA LEU A 135 -10.54 -13.30 -2.07
C LEU A 135 -10.76 -14.73 -2.60
N ASN A 136 -10.72 -14.92 -3.91
CA ASN A 136 -10.87 -16.25 -4.52
C ASN A 136 -9.72 -17.19 -4.17
N THR A 137 -8.51 -16.67 -3.98
CA THR A 137 -7.38 -17.47 -3.49
C THR A 137 -7.64 -18.02 -2.09
N LEU A 138 -8.28 -17.23 -1.22
CA LEU A 138 -8.67 -17.67 0.13
C LEU A 138 -9.84 -18.67 0.11
N LEU A 139 -10.77 -18.50 -0.83
CA LEU A 139 -11.94 -19.38 -0.98
C LEU A 139 -11.63 -20.67 -1.75
N GLY A 140 -10.51 -20.73 -2.46
CA GLY A 140 -10.10 -21.88 -3.25
C GLY A 140 -10.00 -23.19 -2.47
N ASP A 141 -9.60 -23.12 -1.19
CA ASP A 141 -9.55 -24.29 -0.29
C ASP A 141 -10.94 -24.94 -0.06
N GLN A 142 -12.02 -24.18 -0.28
CA GLN A 142 -13.41 -24.65 -0.17
C GLN A 142 -14.04 -24.89 -1.54
N GLU A 143 -13.26 -24.79 -2.62
CA GLU A 143 -13.71 -24.83 -4.03
C GLU A 143 -14.88 -23.85 -4.29
N LEU A 144 -14.81 -22.67 -3.65
CA LEU A 144 -15.77 -21.60 -3.86
C LEU A 144 -15.15 -20.47 -4.67
N GLU A 145 -15.96 -19.83 -5.50
CA GLU A 145 -15.53 -18.66 -6.27
C GLU A 145 -16.50 -17.50 -6.04
N VAL A 146 -15.97 -16.28 -5.90
CA VAL A 146 -16.74 -15.04 -5.95
C VAL A 146 -16.47 -14.32 -7.26
N ALA A 147 -17.54 -13.84 -7.90
CA ALA A 147 -17.46 -13.02 -9.10
C ALA A 147 -18.30 -11.76 -8.96
N LEU A 148 -17.85 -10.67 -9.60
CA LEU A 148 -18.60 -9.44 -9.71
C LEU A 148 -19.17 -9.32 -11.12
N THR A 149 -20.44 -8.91 -11.25
CA THR A 149 -20.96 -8.42 -12.53
C THR A 149 -20.34 -7.08 -12.88
N ASP A 150 -20.41 -6.67 -14.16
CA ASP A 150 -19.92 -5.36 -14.59
C ASP A 150 -20.63 -4.21 -13.86
N ALA A 151 -21.94 -4.36 -13.59
CA ALA A 151 -22.72 -3.40 -12.83
C ALA A 151 -22.25 -3.28 -11.36
N ALA A 152 -21.98 -4.42 -10.70
CA ALA A 152 -21.42 -4.42 -9.36
C ALA A 152 -20.00 -3.82 -9.32
N ARG A 153 -19.16 -4.16 -10.30
CA ARG A 153 -17.80 -3.61 -10.42
C ARG A 153 -17.83 -2.10 -10.59
N ALA A 154 -18.65 -1.57 -11.51
CA ALA A 154 -18.80 -0.14 -11.71
C ALA A 154 -19.27 0.57 -10.44
N PHE A 155 -20.27 0.01 -9.75
CA PHE A 155 -20.79 0.55 -8.50
C PHE A 155 -19.73 0.59 -7.38
N ILE A 156 -18.88 -0.44 -7.28
CA ILE A 156 -17.78 -0.48 -6.31
C ILE A 156 -16.71 0.56 -6.65
N ILE A 157 -16.36 0.72 -7.93
CA ILE A 157 -15.40 1.74 -8.37
C ILE A 157 -15.91 3.13 -8.01
N GLU A 158 -17.18 3.43 -8.29
CA GLU A 158 -17.79 4.73 -7.97
C GLU A 158 -17.91 4.98 -6.46
N GLY A 159 -18.29 3.97 -5.67
CA GLY A 159 -18.46 4.12 -4.23
C GLY A 159 -17.18 3.99 -3.40
N GLY A 160 -16.12 3.41 -3.97
CA GLY A 160 -14.85 3.12 -3.32
C GLY A 160 -13.69 4.02 -3.74
N TYR A 161 -13.88 4.84 -4.78
CA TYR A 161 -12.88 5.79 -5.26
C TYR A 161 -13.02 7.13 -4.55
N ASP A 162 -11.93 7.55 -3.91
CA ASP A 162 -11.75 8.93 -3.45
C ASP A 162 -10.40 9.42 -3.96
N PRO A 163 -10.35 10.50 -4.78
CA PRO A 163 -9.09 11.02 -5.31
C PRO A 163 -8.07 11.36 -4.21
N VAL A 164 -8.52 11.84 -3.05
CA VAL A 164 -7.67 12.27 -1.93
C VAL A 164 -7.17 11.06 -1.13
N TYR A 165 -8.02 10.06 -0.89
CA TYR A 165 -7.67 8.88 -0.10
C TYR A 165 -7.19 7.67 -0.92
N GLY A 166 -7.16 7.80 -2.26
CA GLY A 166 -6.79 6.74 -3.19
C GLY A 166 -7.66 5.48 -3.03
N ALA A 167 -7.04 4.31 -3.12
CA ALA A 167 -7.72 3.01 -2.97
C ALA A 167 -7.90 2.57 -1.50
N ARG A 168 -7.50 3.39 -0.50
CA ARG A 168 -7.64 3.02 0.92
C ARG A 168 -9.10 2.73 1.32
N PRO A 169 -10.11 3.54 0.91
CA PRO A 169 -11.52 3.25 1.18
C PRO A 169 -12.01 2.00 0.44
N LEU A 170 -11.46 1.70 -0.74
CA LEU A 170 -11.87 0.60 -1.60
C LEU A 170 -11.80 -0.76 -0.91
N LYS A 171 -10.70 -1.04 -0.20
CA LYS A 171 -10.54 -2.31 0.54
C LYS A 171 -11.68 -2.48 1.55
N ARG A 172 -11.97 -1.43 2.33
CA ARG A 172 -13.04 -1.46 3.33
C ARG A 172 -14.42 -1.57 2.68
N TYR A 173 -14.61 -0.92 1.54
CA TYR A 173 -15.85 -0.99 0.77
C TYR A 173 -16.10 -2.41 0.24
N LEU A 174 -15.07 -3.06 -0.29
CA LEU A 174 -15.14 -4.43 -0.80
C LEU A 174 -15.37 -5.43 0.34
N GLN A 175 -14.68 -5.29 1.47
CA GLN A 175 -14.92 -6.11 2.66
C GLN A 175 -16.38 -6.02 3.13
N LYS A 176 -16.93 -4.81 3.21
CA LYS A 176 -18.30 -4.59 3.71
C LYS A 176 -19.37 -5.07 2.73
N ASN A 177 -19.15 -4.93 1.43
CA ASN A 177 -20.21 -5.16 0.44
C ASN A 177 -20.02 -6.42 -0.42
N VAL A 178 -18.82 -7.00 -0.48
CA VAL A 178 -18.54 -8.22 -1.24
C VAL A 178 -18.25 -9.37 -0.27
N GLU A 179 -17.20 -9.26 0.54
CA GLU A 179 -16.81 -10.35 1.46
C GLU A 179 -17.93 -10.65 2.46
N THR A 180 -18.56 -9.63 3.02
CA THR A 180 -19.66 -9.82 3.98
C THR A 180 -20.88 -10.50 3.34
N LEU A 181 -21.20 -10.19 2.08
CA LEU A 181 -22.33 -10.84 1.39
C LEU A 181 -22.01 -12.30 1.06
N ALA A 182 -20.80 -12.57 0.56
CA ALA A 182 -20.33 -13.92 0.29
C ALA A 182 -20.32 -14.77 1.58
N ALA A 183 -19.74 -14.23 2.67
CA ALA A 183 -19.69 -14.91 3.96
C ALA A 183 -21.09 -15.24 4.50
N ARG A 184 -22.08 -14.35 4.33
CA ARG A 184 -23.46 -14.61 4.75
C ARG A 184 -24.09 -15.78 3.99
N LEU A 185 -23.88 -15.87 2.67
CA LEU A 185 -24.39 -16.98 1.86
C LEU A 185 -23.72 -18.31 2.21
N ILE A 186 -22.42 -18.29 2.47
CA ILE A 186 -21.68 -19.48 2.91
C ILE A 186 -22.24 -19.94 4.27
N LEU A 187 -22.43 -19.03 5.21
CA LEU A 187 -22.95 -19.34 6.54
C LEU A 187 -24.43 -19.76 6.55
N SER A 188 -25.23 -19.37 5.54
CA SER A 188 -26.61 -19.86 5.40
C SER A 188 -26.69 -21.31 4.92
N GLY A 189 -25.59 -21.91 4.49
CA GLY A 189 -25.55 -23.30 3.98
C GLY A 189 -26.21 -23.46 2.62
N THR A 190 -26.41 -22.37 1.89
CA THR A 190 -27.01 -22.35 0.53
C THR A 190 -25.97 -22.49 -0.57
N VAL A 191 -24.68 -22.41 -0.23
CA VAL A 191 -23.54 -22.53 -1.14
C VAL A 191 -22.89 -23.88 -0.92
N ASN A 192 -22.70 -24.65 -1.98
CA ASN A 192 -22.02 -25.94 -1.98
C ASN A 192 -20.64 -25.80 -2.60
N GLN A 193 -19.82 -26.82 -2.38
CA GLN A 193 -18.52 -26.97 -3.02
C GLN A 193 -18.68 -26.92 -4.55
N GLY A 194 -17.85 -26.11 -5.22
CA GLY A 194 -17.90 -25.87 -6.66
C GLY A 194 -18.85 -24.74 -7.09
N ASP A 195 -19.65 -24.18 -6.17
CA ASP A 195 -20.56 -23.09 -6.51
C ASP A 195 -19.84 -21.74 -6.65
N ARG A 196 -20.43 -20.89 -7.49
CA ARG A 196 -19.98 -19.51 -7.71
C ARG A 196 -20.94 -18.53 -7.07
N ILE A 197 -20.44 -17.66 -6.20
CA ILE A 197 -21.18 -16.55 -5.62
C ILE A 197 -21.05 -15.35 -6.55
N VAL A 198 -22.15 -14.95 -7.18
CA VAL A 198 -22.17 -13.78 -8.06
C VAL A 198 -22.71 -12.58 -7.29
N ILE A 199 -21.91 -11.52 -7.22
CA ILE A 199 -22.32 -10.24 -6.67
C ILE A 199 -22.80 -9.34 -7.81
N ASP A 200 -24.03 -8.87 -7.70
CA ASP A 200 -24.69 -8.01 -8.69
C ASP A 200 -25.29 -6.76 -8.05
N LEU A 201 -25.63 -5.77 -8.87
CA LEU A 201 -26.29 -4.55 -8.45
C LEU A 201 -27.81 -4.65 -8.65
N ARG A 202 -28.58 -4.62 -7.56
CA ARG A 202 -30.05 -4.62 -7.57
C ARG A 202 -30.60 -3.47 -6.76
N ASP A 203 -31.50 -2.68 -7.35
CA ASP A 203 -32.16 -1.54 -6.69
C ASP A 203 -31.18 -0.58 -5.98
N GLY A 204 -30.01 -0.34 -6.61
CA GLY A 204 -28.95 0.52 -6.08
C GLY A 204 -28.19 -0.07 -4.89
N LYS A 205 -28.27 -1.39 -4.66
CA LYS A 205 -27.54 -2.10 -3.61
C LYS A 205 -26.89 -3.36 -4.16
N LEU A 206 -25.73 -3.72 -3.59
CA LEU A 206 -25.09 -4.98 -3.91
C LEU A 206 -25.86 -6.14 -3.28
N ALA A 207 -26.12 -7.16 -4.07
CA ALA A 207 -26.77 -8.40 -3.70
C ALA A 207 -25.90 -9.58 -4.17
N ALA A 208 -26.04 -10.71 -3.49
CA ALA A 208 -25.28 -11.91 -3.81
C ALA A 208 -26.25 -13.07 -4.11
N ASP A 209 -25.94 -13.83 -5.15
CA ASP A 209 -26.67 -15.03 -5.52
C ASP A 209 -25.71 -16.18 -5.76
N VAL A 210 -26.21 -17.40 -5.61
CA VAL A 210 -25.46 -18.62 -5.90
C VAL A 210 -25.76 -19.02 -7.34
N GLN A 211 -24.71 -19.16 -8.12
CA GLN A 211 -24.74 -19.75 -9.45
C GLN A 211 -24.10 -21.13 -9.36
N ASN A 212 -24.93 -22.17 -9.51
CA ASN A 212 -24.45 -23.54 -9.58
C ASN A 212 -23.69 -23.72 -10.89
N VAL A 213 -22.38 -23.92 -10.80
CA VAL A 213 -21.58 -24.32 -11.95
C VAL A 213 -21.82 -25.82 -12.12
N VAL A 214 -22.81 -26.17 -12.95
CA VAL A 214 -22.98 -27.57 -13.35
C VAL A 214 -21.76 -27.94 -14.18
N VAL A 215 -20.85 -28.70 -13.58
CA VAL A 215 -19.74 -29.32 -14.29
C VAL A 215 -20.37 -30.42 -15.16
N GLU A 216 -20.52 -30.17 -16.46
CA GLU A 216 -20.74 -31.22 -17.47
C GLU A 216 -19.48 -32.08 -17.65
#